data_AF-A0A183SM04-F1
#
_entry.id   AF-A0A183SM04-F1
#
_cell.length_a   1.000
_cell.length_b   1.000
_cell.length_c   1.000
_cell.angle_alpha   90.00
_cell.angle_beta   90.00
_cell.angle_gamma   90.00
#
_symmetry.space_group_name_H-M   'P 1'
#
loop_
_entity.id
_entity.type
_entity.pdbx_description
1 polymer ?
#
loop_
_entity_poly.entity_id
_entity_poly.type
_entity_poly.pdbx_seq_one_letter_code
_entity_poly.pdbx_strand_id
1 'polypeptide(L)'
;MGCCEFFGYRPVVSDARHHPIVNLTHHVTLQAPPSESDESEEAVPEAERPYLIRRIEGWQYINRIPGERFLYGEMEIGLMYSPERMKFTIEICKGIDIANEQGDTLTIWAVLQKKRRIYKKFQPNVSDLANQFGVSGTIKEKQSKARFTTVRQGTHNPVWDEKFEYELSPNDMSSVYVDVEIHEQSRKLCAFRFCRNTAYRANRHWKAMMERPNSFIFMNYKIQ
;
A
#
# COMPACT_ATOMS: atom_id res chain seq x y z
N MET A 1 -8.90 17.06 15.84
CA MET A 1 -8.96 15.69 16.37
C MET A 1 -9.56 14.82 15.29
N GLY A 2 -8.75 13.98 14.65
CA GLY A 2 -9.20 13.08 13.59
C GLY A 2 -8.33 11.84 13.61
N CYS A 3 -8.93 10.70 13.93
CA CYS A 3 -8.28 9.41 14.02
C CYS A 3 -7.77 8.99 12.64
N CYS A 4 -6.48 8.68 12.55
CA CYS A 4 -5.87 8.07 11.36
C CYS A 4 -5.72 6.58 11.65
N GLU A 5 -6.57 5.75 11.04
CA GLU A 5 -6.48 4.30 11.15
C GLU A 5 -5.28 3.79 10.35
N PHE A 6 -4.31 3.23 11.06
CA PHE A 6 -3.15 2.55 10.50
C PHE A 6 -3.53 1.15 10.03
N PHE A 7 -3.49 0.88 8.73
CA PHE A 7 -3.46 -0.50 8.22
C PHE A 7 -2.08 -1.11 8.47
N GLY A 8 -1.92 -1.76 9.62
CA GLY A 8 -0.78 -2.62 9.93
C GLY A 8 -0.97 -4.00 9.33
N TYR A 9 -0.26 -4.32 8.26
CA TYR A 9 -0.11 -5.71 7.82
C TYR A 9 0.78 -6.46 8.83
N ARG A 10 0.21 -7.46 9.54
CA ARG A 10 0.98 -8.52 10.20
C ARG A 10 1.17 -9.66 9.20
N PRO A 11 2.40 -10.18 8.99
CA PRO A 11 2.58 -11.43 8.29
C PRO A 11 2.15 -12.58 9.21
N VAL A 12 1.16 -13.38 8.78
CA VAL A 12 0.84 -14.66 9.42
C VAL A 12 1.89 -15.66 8.96
N VAL A 13 2.74 -16.10 9.88
CA VAL A 13 3.59 -17.29 9.69
C VAL A 13 2.67 -18.49 9.86
N SER A 14 2.30 -19.15 8.76
CA SER A 14 1.63 -20.46 8.81
C SER A 14 2.71 -21.53 8.93
N ASP A 15 2.86 -22.08 10.13
CA ASP A 15 3.62 -23.30 10.37
C ASP A 15 2.81 -24.48 9.80
N ALA A 16 3.10 -24.83 8.55
CA ALA A 16 2.45 -25.92 7.83
C ALA A 16 3.05 -27.27 8.25
N ARG A 17 2.83 -27.69 9.50
CA ARG A 17 3.04 -29.09 9.90
C ARG A 17 1.96 -29.52 10.90
N HIS A 18 1.26 -30.59 10.52
CA HIS A 18 0.26 -31.38 11.24
C HIS A 18 -1.21 -30.99 11.02
N HIS A 19 -1.82 -31.54 9.97
CA HIS A 19 -3.16 -32.12 10.10
C HIS A 19 -3.29 -33.39 9.23
N PRO A 20 -3.95 -34.45 9.74
CA PRO A 20 -4.14 -35.72 9.04
C PRO A 20 -5.19 -35.61 7.94
N ILE A 21 -4.97 -36.32 6.84
CA ILE A 21 -5.91 -36.48 5.73
C ILE A 21 -7.11 -37.30 6.23
N VAL A 22 -8.30 -36.72 6.20
CA VAL A 22 -9.57 -37.47 6.32
C VAL A 22 -10.34 -37.29 5.02
N ASN A 23 -10.35 -38.34 4.20
CA ASN A 23 -11.24 -38.48 3.06
C ASN A 23 -12.66 -38.67 3.56
N LEU A 24 -13.59 -37.81 3.15
CA LEU A 24 -15.03 -38.05 3.29
C LEU A 24 -15.69 -37.89 1.93
N THR A 25 -15.86 -39.04 1.28
CA THR A 25 -16.81 -39.28 0.20
C THR A 25 -18.24 -39.12 0.72
N HIS A 26 -18.98 -38.15 0.18
CA HIS A 26 -20.44 -38.15 0.28
C HIS A 26 -21.06 -38.10 -1.12
N HIS A 27 -21.91 -39.09 -1.37
CA HIS A 27 -22.72 -39.28 -2.56
C HIS A 27 -23.70 -38.10 -2.75
N VAL A 28 -23.65 -37.46 -3.93
CA VAL A 28 -24.69 -36.54 -4.40
C VAL A 28 -25.48 -37.26 -5.49
N THR A 29 -26.73 -37.60 -5.20
CA THR A 29 -27.69 -38.12 -6.17
C THR A 29 -28.17 -36.95 -7.05
N LEU A 30 -27.92 -37.02 -8.35
CA LEU A 30 -28.50 -36.14 -9.36
C LEU A 30 -29.99 -36.44 -9.53
N GLN A 31 -30.85 -35.47 -9.22
CA GLN A 31 -32.22 -35.42 -9.76
C GLN A 31 -32.34 -34.19 -10.66
N ALA A 32 -32.81 -34.42 -11.89
CA ALA A 32 -33.12 -33.41 -12.89
C ALA A 32 -34.43 -32.67 -12.55
N PRO A 33 -34.64 -31.44 -13.04
CA PRO A 33 -35.75 -30.58 -12.61
C PRO A 33 -37.05 -30.88 -13.39
N PRO A 34 -38.24 -30.59 -12.82
CA PRO A 34 -39.42 -30.37 -13.64
C PRO A 34 -39.43 -28.93 -14.19
N SER A 35 -39.96 -28.84 -15.40
CA SER A 35 -39.96 -27.73 -16.35
C SER A 35 -41.01 -26.64 -16.09
N GLU A 36 -40.65 -25.43 -16.52
CA GLU A 36 -41.48 -24.30 -16.96
C GLU A 36 -42.31 -23.51 -15.92
N SER A 37 -41.73 -22.36 -15.54
CA SER A 37 -42.49 -21.11 -15.40
C SER A 37 -41.62 -19.96 -15.91
N ASP A 38 -42.10 -19.35 -17.00
CA ASP A 38 -41.60 -18.15 -17.65
C ASP A 38 -41.88 -16.94 -16.77
N GLU A 39 -40.88 -16.49 -16.01
CA GLU A 39 -40.86 -15.14 -15.44
C GLU A 39 -39.47 -14.56 -15.72
N SER A 40 -39.39 -13.76 -16.78
CA SER A 40 -38.27 -12.87 -17.02
C SER A 40 -38.20 -11.84 -15.90
N GLU A 41 -37.55 -12.18 -14.78
CA GLU A 41 -37.17 -11.21 -13.77
C GLU A 41 -36.20 -10.20 -14.41
N GLU A 42 -36.69 -8.98 -14.57
CA GLU A 42 -35.91 -7.82 -15.00
C GLU A 42 -34.71 -7.69 -14.04
N ALA A 43 -33.50 -7.81 -14.57
CA ALA A 43 -32.29 -7.84 -13.75
C ALA A 43 -32.17 -6.54 -12.93
N VAL A 44 -32.34 -6.65 -11.61
CA VAL A 44 -32.24 -5.52 -10.67
C VAL A 44 -30.94 -4.74 -10.93
N PRO A 45 -31.01 -3.40 -11.10
CA PRO A 45 -29.84 -2.55 -11.29
C PRO A 45 -28.79 -2.82 -10.22
N GLU A 46 -27.51 -2.75 -10.59
CA GLU A 46 -26.40 -3.13 -9.70
C GLU A 46 -26.41 -2.37 -8.36
N ALA A 47 -26.96 -1.15 -8.35
CA ALA A 47 -27.14 -0.32 -7.16
C ALA A 47 -28.21 -0.82 -6.17
N GLU A 48 -29.10 -1.72 -6.58
CA GLU A 48 -30.25 -2.20 -5.80
C GLU A 48 -30.15 -3.68 -5.41
N ARG A 49 -29.06 -4.37 -5.77
CA ARG A 49 -28.88 -5.78 -5.42
C ARG A 49 -28.65 -5.95 -3.91
N PRO A 50 -29.43 -6.78 -3.20
CA PRO A 50 -29.27 -6.97 -1.77
C PRO A 50 -27.95 -7.69 -1.44
N TYR A 51 -27.24 -7.16 -0.46
CA TYR A 51 -25.95 -7.63 0.02
C TYR A 51 -25.96 -9.12 0.38
N LEU A 52 -25.00 -9.89 -0.15
CA LEU A 52 -24.87 -11.31 0.19
C LEU A 52 -24.11 -11.48 1.51
N ILE A 53 -24.83 -11.43 2.64
CA ILE A 53 -24.27 -11.76 3.96
C ILE A 53 -24.18 -13.29 4.07
N ARG A 54 -23.02 -13.89 3.78
CA ARG A 54 -22.77 -15.30 4.12
C ARG A 54 -22.48 -15.41 5.61
N ARG A 55 -23.39 -16.05 6.37
CA ARG A 55 -23.14 -16.46 7.75
C ARG A 55 -22.35 -17.77 7.74
N ILE A 56 -21.10 -17.71 8.20
CA ILE A 56 -20.36 -18.90 8.64
C ILE A 56 -20.31 -18.78 10.17
N GLU A 57 -20.62 -19.87 10.88
CA GLU A 57 -20.81 -19.90 12.33
C GLU A 57 -19.71 -19.13 13.09
N GLY A 58 -20.14 -18.16 13.91
CA GLY A 58 -19.29 -17.51 14.91
C GLY A 58 -18.48 -16.29 14.48
N TRP A 59 -18.38 -15.95 13.19
CA TRP A 59 -17.61 -14.79 12.71
C TRP A 59 -18.41 -13.93 11.73
N GLN A 60 -18.73 -12.70 12.11
CA GLN A 60 -19.28 -11.70 11.19
C GLN A 60 -18.13 -11.03 10.42
N TYR A 61 -17.84 -11.52 9.22
CA TYR A 61 -16.98 -10.80 8.28
C TYR A 61 -17.81 -9.72 7.59
N ILE A 62 -17.67 -8.46 8.01
CA ILE A 62 -18.18 -7.34 7.22
C ILE A 62 -17.14 -7.08 6.13
N ASN A 63 -17.27 -7.77 4.99
CA ASN A 63 -16.63 -7.33 3.75
C ASN A 63 -17.35 -6.04 3.30
N ARG A 64 -17.00 -4.90 3.89
CA ARG A 64 -17.17 -3.64 3.18
C ARG A 64 -16.22 -3.74 2.01
N ILE A 65 -16.71 -4.07 0.82
CA ILE A 65 -16.00 -3.76 -0.41
C ILE A 65 -15.93 -2.22 -0.39
N PRO A 66 -14.78 -1.60 -0.07
CA PRO A 66 -14.68 -0.16 -0.21
C PRO A 66 -14.95 0.08 -1.70
N GLY A 67 -15.91 0.94 -2.05
CA GLY A 67 -16.13 1.31 -3.45
C GLY A 67 -14.79 1.60 -4.11
N GLU A 68 -14.62 1.17 -5.37
CA GLU A 68 -13.34 1.33 -6.06
C GLU A 68 -12.89 2.79 -5.96
N ARG A 69 -11.72 3.00 -5.35
CA ARG A 69 -11.16 4.35 -5.27
C ARG A 69 -10.80 4.79 -6.69
N PHE A 70 -11.30 5.97 -7.06
CA PHE A 70 -11.03 6.58 -8.35
C PHE A 70 -9.52 6.59 -8.63
N LEU A 71 -9.15 6.17 -9.84
CA LEU A 71 -7.77 6.13 -10.31
C LEU A 71 -7.45 7.44 -11.03
N TYR A 72 -6.67 8.29 -10.37
CA TYR A 72 -6.26 9.58 -10.93
C TYR A 72 -5.16 9.46 -12.00
N GLY A 73 -4.72 8.25 -12.36
CA GLY A 73 -3.60 7.98 -13.26
C GLY A 73 -2.45 7.24 -12.58
N GLU A 74 -1.29 7.20 -13.23
CA GLU A 74 -0.07 6.61 -12.69
C GLU A 74 1.08 7.61 -12.59
N MET A 75 2.05 7.32 -11.73
CA MET A 75 3.30 8.08 -11.65
C MET A 75 4.51 7.15 -11.66
N GLU A 76 5.49 7.46 -12.49
CA GLU A 76 6.77 6.76 -12.55
C GLU A 76 7.73 7.34 -11.51
N ILE A 77 8.24 6.46 -10.64
CA ILE A 77 9.21 6.81 -9.60
C ILE A 77 10.46 5.98 -9.81
N GLY A 78 11.62 6.62 -9.67
CA GLY A 78 12.93 5.98 -9.70
C GLY A 78 13.54 5.87 -8.30
N LEU A 79 14.14 4.73 -7.97
CA LEU A 79 14.92 4.54 -6.73
C LEU A 79 16.35 4.11 -7.07
N MET A 80 17.33 4.69 -6.39
CA MET A 80 18.73 4.29 -6.46
C MET A 80 19.37 4.35 -5.07
N TYR A 81 20.17 3.34 -4.74
CA TYR A 81 21.00 3.36 -3.55
C TYR A 81 22.49 3.22 -3.90
N SER A 82 23.32 4.06 -3.32
CA SER A 82 24.78 4.02 -3.41
C SER A 82 25.36 3.64 -2.04
N PRO A 83 25.76 2.36 -1.83
CA PRO A 83 26.28 1.90 -0.54
C PRO A 83 27.57 2.63 -0.13
N GLU A 84 28.48 2.84 -1.07
CA GLU A 84 29.78 3.51 -0.82
C GLU A 84 29.59 4.95 -0.38
N ARG A 85 28.64 5.66 -1.00
CA ARG A 85 28.32 7.04 -0.66
C ARG A 85 27.35 7.15 0.50
N MET A 86 26.78 6.03 0.97
CA MET A 86 25.66 5.97 1.92
C MET A 86 24.51 6.90 1.52
N LYS A 87 24.17 6.91 0.23
CA LYS A 87 23.16 7.81 -0.34
C LYS A 87 21.99 7.04 -0.95
N PHE A 88 20.79 7.39 -0.55
CA PHE A 88 19.54 7.01 -1.19
C PHE A 88 19.04 8.16 -2.04
N THR A 89 18.71 7.88 -3.30
CA THR A 89 18.16 8.86 -4.25
C THR A 89 16.80 8.38 -4.72
N ILE A 90 15.81 9.26 -4.66
CA ILE A 90 14.50 9.06 -5.25
C ILE A 90 14.29 10.09 -6.35
N GLU A 91 13.78 9.64 -7.48
CA GLU A 91 13.47 10.45 -8.64
C GLU A 91 11.97 10.43 -8.88
N ILE A 92 11.35 11.62 -8.94
CA ILE A 92 9.98 11.77 -9.40
C ILE A 92 10.08 12.08 -10.90
N CYS A 93 9.70 11.12 -11.74
CA CYS A 93 9.99 11.18 -13.18
C CYS A 93 8.83 11.89 -13.91
N LYS A 94 7.70 11.20 -14.05
CA LYS A 94 6.55 11.69 -14.82
C LYS A 94 5.23 11.08 -14.33
N GLY A 95 4.14 11.75 -14.63
CA GLY A 95 2.78 11.24 -14.55
C GLY A 95 2.33 10.66 -15.89
N ILE A 96 1.41 9.71 -15.84
CA ILE A 96 0.83 9.02 -16.99
C ILE A 96 -0.69 9.09 -16.85
N ASP A 97 -1.35 9.69 -17.85
CA ASP A 97 -2.80 9.81 -17.95
C ASP A 97 -3.47 10.32 -16.66
N ILE A 98 -2.91 11.39 -16.10
CA ILE A 98 -3.39 11.99 -14.85
C ILE A 98 -4.64 12.84 -15.09
N ALA A 99 -5.76 12.52 -14.45
CA ALA A 99 -7.01 13.26 -14.57
C ALA A 99 -7.89 13.14 -13.31
N ASN A 100 -8.86 14.05 -13.15
CA ASN A 100 -9.95 13.89 -12.17
C ASN A 100 -11.06 12.94 -12.69
N GLU A 101 -12.11 12.76 -11.90
CA GLU A 101 -13.29 11.94 -12.25
C GLU A 101 -14.03 12.42 -13.52
N GLN A 102 -13.91 13.70 -13.85
CA GLN A 102 -14.52 14.34 -15.02
C GLN A 102 -13.62 14.28 -16.27
N GLY A 103 -12.38 13.80 -16.14
CA GLY A 103 -11.39 13.76 -17.22
C GLY A 103 -10.58 15.05 -17.36
N ASP A 104 -10.68 16.01 -16.44
CA ASP A 104 -9.91 17.25 -16.48
C ASP A 104 -8.48 17.08 -15.94
N THR A 105 -7.57 17.94 -16.40
CA THR A 105 -6.20 17.99 -15.89
C THR A 105 -6.13 18.52 -14.46
N LEU A 106 -5.16 18.01 -13.68
CA LEU A 106 -4.94 18.41 -12.28
C LEU A 106 -3.78 19.40 -12.14
N THR A 107 -3.79 20.20 -11.06
CA THR A 107 -2.61 20.94 -10.57
C THR A 107 -1.94 20.14 -9.46
N ILE A 108 -0.84 19.45 -9.79
CA ILE A 108 -0.28 18.35 -9.02
C ILE A 108 1.20 18.56 -8.64
N TRP A 109 1.57 18.12 -7.44
CA TRP A 109 2.96 18.05 -6.97
C TRP A 109 3.16 16.92 -5.97
N ALA A 110 4.42 16.54 -5.76
CA ALA A 110 4.81 15.55 -4.76
C ALA A 110 5.51 16.22 -3.56
N VAL A 111 5.23 15.69 -2.36
CA VAL A 111 5.89 16.03 -1.11
C VAL A 111 6.66 14.81 -0.62
N LEU A 112 7.97 14.95 -0.43
CA LEU A 112 8.86 13.88 -0.02
C LEU A 112 9.39 14.14 1.39
N GLN A 113 9.21 13.16 2.28
CA GLN A 113 9.63 13.29 3.67
C GLN A 113 10.32 12.02 4.17
N LYS A 114 11.60 12.16 4.52
CA LYS A 114 12.36 11.10 5.20
C LYS A 114 11.95 11.05 6.67
N LYS A 115 11.63 9.86 7.15
CA LYS A 115 11.27 9.60 8.54
C LYS A 115 12.10 8.43 9.07
N ARG A 116 12.35 8.43 10.38
CA ARG A 116 13.04 7.34 11.09
C ARG A 116 12.17 6.89 12.26
N ARG A 117 11.92 5.59 12.33
CA ARG A 117 11.31 4.94 13.49
C ARG A 117 12.31 4.88 14.62
N ILE A 118 11.92 5.40 15.77
CA ILE A 118 12.66 5.31 17.02
C ILE A 118 11.88 4.38 17.93
N TYR A 119 12.41 3.18 18.13
CA TYR A 119 11.94 2.27 19.14
C TYR A 119 12.50 2.72 20.49
N LYS A 120 11.63 3.09 21.44
CA LYS A 120 12.08 3.28 22.82
C LYS A 120 12.63 1.94 23.34
N LYS A 121 13.81 1.97 23.96
CA LYS A 121 14.35 0.79 24.64
C LYS A 121 13.35 0.34 25.71
N PHE A 122 12.97 -0.93 25.58
CA PHE A 122 12.61 -1.89 26.61
C PHE A 122 12.50 -1.36 28.05
N GLN A 123 11.33 -1.51 28.67
CA GLN A 123 11.27 -1.62 30.13
C GLN A 123 11.58 -3.07 30.52
N PRO A 124 12.47 -3.32 31.50
CA PRO A 124 12.95 -4.66 31.85
C PRO A 124 11.90 -5.59 32.49
N ASN A 125 10.67 -5.11 32.74
CA ASN A 125 9.65 -5.83 33.51
C ASN A 125 8.56 -6.52 32.66
N VAL A 126 8.80 -6.77 31.36
CA VAL A 126 7.82 -7.42 30.48
C VAL A 126 8.36 -8.77 30.01
N SER A 127 7.53 -9.82 30.09
CA SER A 127 7.91 -11.20 29.77
C SER A 127 8.45 -11.36 28.35
N ASP A 128 9.45 -12.24 28.19
CA ASP A 128 10.13 -12.49 26.91
C ASP A 128 9.19 -12.87 25.76
N LEU A 129 8.03 -13.44 26.08
CA LEU A 129 7.01 -13.77 25.10
C LEU A 129 6.34 -12.52 24.52
N ALA A 130 5.98 -11.53 25.35
CA ALA A 130 5.37 -10.28 24.88
C ALA A 130 6.36 -9.40 24.09
N ASN A 131 7.65 -9.60 24.34
CA ASN A 131 8.78 -8.97 23.66
C ASN A 131 8.93 -9.50 22.24
N GLN A 132 8.75 -10.82 22.09
CA GLN A 132 8.79 -11.52 20.80
C GLN A 132 7.60 -11.14 19.90
N PHE A 133 6.45 -10.80 20.48
CA PHE A 133 5.25 -10.37 19.75
C PHE A 133 5.12 -8.84 19.58
N GLY A 134 6.09 -8.05 20.02
CA GLY A 134 6.16 -6.60 19.76
C GLY A 134 5.00 -5.77 20.31
N VAL A 135 4.40 -6.19 21.44
CA VAL A 135 3.10 -5.67 21.89
C VAL A 135 3.17 -4.35 22.67
N SER A 136 4.34 -3.96 23.20
CA SER A 136 4.40 -2.76 24.07
C SER A 136 5.64 -1.90 23.83
N GLY A 137 5.60 -1.13 22.75
CA GLY A 137 6.57 -0.05 22.52
C GLY A 137 5.88 1.14 21.86
N THR A 138 5.92 2.31 22.51
CA THR A 138 5.48 3.56 21.85
C THR A 138 6.46 3.86 20.72
N ILE A 139 6.01 3.72 19.46
CA ILE A 139 6.80 4.09 18.28
C ILE A 139 6.81 5.61 18.20
N LYS A 140 7.99 6.22 18.33
CA LYS A 140 8.19 7.64 18.01
C LYS A 140 8.82 7.77 16.64
N GLU A 141 8.40 8.77 15.88
CA GLU A 141 8.95 9.04 14.55
C GLU A 141 9.69 10.36 14.56
N LYS A 142 10.92 10.36 14.03
CA LYS A 142 11.66 11.59 13.75
C LYS A 142 11.57 11.87 12.26
N GLN A 143 11.06 13.04 11.91
CA GLN A 143 10.87 13.47 10.52
C GLN A 143 11.90 14.53 10.11
N SER A 144 12.38 14.44 8.87
CA SER A 144 13.21 15.48 8.25
C SER A 144 12.35 16.62 7.69
N LYS A 145 13.00 17.71 7.29
CA LYS A 145 12.37 18.74 6.45
C LYS A 145 11.78 18.08 5.20
N ALA A 146 10.54 18.47 4.88
CA ALA A 146 9.87 18.04 3.66
C ALA A 146 10.54 18.70 2.44
N ARG A 147 10.57 17.98 1.32
CA ARG A 147 11.00 18.49 0.01
C ARG A 147 9.83 18.37 -0.95
N PHE A 148 9.79 19.24 -1.94
CA PHE A 148 8.66 19.40 -2.84
C PHE A 148 9.17 19.33 -4.25
N THR A 149 8.41 18.70 -5.13
CA THR A 149 8.63 18.88 -6.56
C THR A 149 8.11 20.25 -7.01
N THR A 150 8.46 20.65 -8.23
CA THR A 150 7.72 21.71 -8.92
C THR A 150 6.25 21.33 -9.09
N VAL A 151 5.39 22.35 -9.11
CA VAL A 151 3.95 22.20 -9.39
C VAL A 151 3.76 22.08 -10.89
N ARG A 152 2.98 21.09 -11.32
CA ARG A 152 2.62 20.88 -12.74
C ARG A 152 1.10 20.99 -12.91
N GLN A 153 0.68 21.59 -14.02
CA GLN A 153 -0.74 21.84 -14.32
C GLN A 153 -0.98 21.88 -15.82
N GLY A 154 -2.23 21.70 -16.23
CA GLY A 154 -2.65 21.81 -17.64
C GLY A 154 -2.15 20.69 -18.55
N THR A 155 -1.79 19.53 -17.99
CA THR A 155 -1.36 18.35 -18.76
C THR A 155 -1.75 17.06 -18.05
N HIS A 156 -2.12 16.04 -18.81
CA HIS A 156 -2.32 14.67 -18.33
C HIS A 156 -1.00 13.92 -18.11
N ASN A 157 0.08 14.39 -18.72
CA ASN A 157 1.38 13.71 -18.70
C ASN A 157 2.47 14.67 -18.18
N PRO A 158 2.40 15.09 -16.91
CA PRO A 158 3.39 15.99 -16.33
C PRO A 158 4.76 15.30 -16.24
N VAL A 159 5.84 16.06 -16.48
CA VAL A 159 7.23 15.58 -16.35
C VAL A 159 7.96 16.45 -15.32
N TRP A 160 8.64 15.81 -14.38
CA TRP A 160 9.43 16.45 -13.32
C TRP A 160 10.92 16.19 -13.51
N ASP A 161 11.33 14.93 -13.63
CA ASP A 161 12.72 14.49 -13.62
C ASP A 161 13.54 15.06 -12.45
N GLU A 162 12.88 15.16 -11.28
CA GLU A 162 13.44 15.78 -10.08
C GLU A 162 13.99 14.73 -9.11
N LYS A 163 15.25 14.91 -8.71
CA LYS A 163 15.99 13.98 -7.84
C LYS A 163 16.14 14.53 -6.43
N PHE A 164 15.88 13.67 -5.44
CA PHE A 164 16.01 13.99 -4.03
C PHE A 164 16.97 13.01 -3.36
N GLU A 165 18.11 13.55 -2.89
CA GLU A 165 19.11 12.75 -2.19
C GLU A 165 18.94 12.80 -0.67
N TYR A 166 19.06 11.63 -0.05
CA TYR A 166 19.02 11.45 1.39
C TYR A 166 20.21 10.60 1.84
N GLU A 167 20.86 11.00 2.92
CA GLU A 167 21.82 10.14 3.61
C GLU A 167 21.10 8.92 4.17
N LEU A 168 21.61 7.73 3.89
CA LEU A 168 21.07 6.46 4.37
C LEU A 168 22.20 5.45 4.58
N SER A 169 22.56 5.26 5.85
CA SER A 169 23.50 4.20 6.25
C SER A 169 22.86 2.82 6.05
N PRO A 170 23.63 1.78 5.65
CA PRO A 170 23.12 0.41 5.58
C PRO A 170 22.47 -0.07 6.88
N ASN A 171 22.99 0.38 8.03
CA ASN A 171 22.46 0.03 9.37
C ASN A 171 21.06 0.62 9.62
N ASP A 172 20.71 1.70 8.94
CA ASP A 172 19.45 2.41 9.14
C ASP A 172 18.32 1.92 8.21
N MET A 173 18.63 1.04 7.25
CA MET A 173 17.70 0.53 6.22
C MET A 173 16.42 -0.11 6.77
N SER A 174 16.45 -0.64 7.99
CA SER A 174 15.30 -1.25 8.66
C SER A 174 14.41 -0.25 9.38
N SER A 175 14.92 0.94 9.71
CA SER A 175 14.26 1.94 10.56
C SER A 175 13.91 3.24 9.83
N VAL A 176 14.55 3.51 8.70
CA VAL A 176 14.30 4.69 7.86
C VAL A 176 13.35 4.34 6.73
N TYR A 177 12.47 5.29 6.43
CA TYR A 177 11.58 5.23 5.28
C TYR A 177 11.38 6.62 4.69
N VAL A 178 10.98 6.67 3.42
CA VAL A 178 10.60 7.92 2.76
C VAL A 178 9.14 7.84 2.35
N ASP A 179 8.36 8.79 2.83
CA ASP A 179 6.98 9.00 2.38
C ASP A 179 7.01 9.95 1.19
N VAL A 180 6.31 9.57 0.12
CA VAL A 180 6.01 10.41 -1.04
C VAL A 180 4.51 10.62 -1.08
N GLU A 181 4.05 11.84 -0.90
CA GLU A 181 2.64 12.20 -0.93
C GLU A 181 2.34 12.98 -2.20
N ILE A 182 1.24 12.64 -2.86
CA ILE A 182 0.80 13.33 -4.07
C ILE A 182 -0.37 14.24 -3.71
N HIS A 183 -0.26 15.50 -4.10
CA HIS A 183 -1.17 16.55 -3.71
C HIS A 183 -1.75 17.25 -4.94
N GLU A 184 -3.02 17.63 -4.81
CA GLU A 184 -3.74 18.50 -5.72
C GLU A 184 -4.40 19.60 -4.88
N GLN A 185 -4.02 20.86 -5.10
CA GLN A 185 -4.45 21.99 -4.27
C GLN A 185 -4.23 21.71 -2.76
N SER A 186 -5.27 21.80 -1.92
CA SER A 186 -5.17 21.51 -0.49
C SER A 186 -5.41 20.03 -0.15
N ARG A 187 -5.59 19.17 -1.16
CA ARG A 187 -5.99 17.77 -0.99
C ARG A 187 -4.82 16.83 -1.28
N LYS A 188 -4.59 15.91 -0.35
CA LYS A 188 -3.73 14.74 -0.57
C LYS A 188 -4.50 13.68 -1.34
N LEU A 189 -4.02 13.32 -2.52
CA LEU A 189 -4.60 12.26 -3.36
C LEU A 189 -4.17 10.89 -2.87
N CYS A 190 -2.87 10.67 -2.69
CA CYS A 190 -2.34 9.39 -2.24
C CYS A 190 -0.99 9.54 -1.50
N ALA A 191 -0.49 8.43 -0.96
CA ALA A 191 0.87 8.35 -0.43
C ALA A 191 1.52 6.99 -0.67
N PHE A 192 2.81 7.03 -0.98
CA PHE A 192 3.68 5.88 -1.12
C PHE A 192 4.74 5.90 -0.02
N ARG A 193 4.92 4.76 0.65
CA ARG A 193 5.96 4.59 1.66
C ARG A 193 7.02 3.64 1.15
N PHE A 194 8.24 4.14 1.01
CA PHE A 194 9.40 3.40 0.55
C PHE A 194 10.26 2.97 1.74
N CYS A 195 10.20 1.67 2.05
CA CYS A 195 11.06 1.02 3.03
C CYS A 195 11.00 -0.50 2.93
N ARG A 196 11.80 -1.17 3.75
CA ARG A 196 11.65 -2.60 4.03
C ARG A 196 10.29 -2.86 4.69
N ASN A 197 9.58 -3.90 4.25
CA ASN A 197 8.28 -4.34 4.80
C ASN A 197 7.13 -3.32 4.65
N THR A 198 6.97 -2.76 3.45
CA THR A 198 5.85 -1.90 3.06
C THR A 198 4.87 -2.64 2.11
N ALA A 199 3.90 -1.92 1.54
CA ALA A 199 3.01 -2.41 0.50
C ALA A 199 3.78 -3.15 -0.61
N TYR A 200 3.19 -4.23 -1.13
CA TYR A 200 3.86 -5.20 -2.02
C TYR A 200 4.72 -4.54 -3.10
N ARG A 201 4.17 -3.57 -3.86
CA ARG A 201 4.88 -2.89 -4.95
C ARG A 201 6.06 -2.06 -4.47
N ALA A 202 5.88 -1.26 -3.41
CA ALA A 202 6.96 -0.45 -2.85
C ALA A 202 8.05 -1.30 -2.17
N ASN A 203 7.70 -2.45 -1.58
CA ASN A 203 8.67 -3.39 -1.02
C ASN A 203 9.50 -4.04 -2.14
N ARG A 204 8.84 -4.51 -3.20
CA ARG A 204 9.53 -5.05 -4.39
C ARG A 204 10.47 -4.02 -5.00
N HIS A 205 10.05 -2.77 -5.11
CA HIS A 205 10.88 -1.68 -5.62
C HIS A 205 12.10 -1.43 -4.73
N TRP A 206 11.89 -1.36 -3.41
CA TRP A 206 12.96 -1.21 -2.44
C TRP A 206 13.97 -2.36 -2.51
N LYS A 207 13.49 -3.60 -2.62
CA LYS A 207 14.35 -4.79 -2.75
C LYS A 207 15.17 -4.74 -4.04
N ALA A 208 14.53 -4.45 -5.17
CA ALA A 208 15.20 -4.35 -6.47
C ALA A 208 16.29 -3.27 -6.49
N MET A 209 16.03 -2.12 -5.85
CA MET A 209 17.03 -1.06 -5.67
C MET A 209 18.26 -1.56 -4.90
N MET A 210 18.05 -2.37 -3.85
CA MET A 210 19.16 -2.92 -3.04
C MET A 210 19.96 -3.98 -3.78
N GLU A 211 19.32 -4.76 -4.65
CA GLU A 211 19.98 -5.79 -5.49
C GLU A 211 20.84 -5.19 -6.61
N ARG A 212 20.57 -3.94 -7.01
CA ARG A 212 21.26 -3.25 -8.11
C ARG A 212 21.80 -1.88 -7.65
N PRO A 213 22.87 -1.86 -6.85
CA PRO A 213 23.43 -0.62 -6.33
C PRO A 213 23.94 0.29 -7.46
N ASN A 214 23.94 1.60 -7.21
CA ASN A 214 24.37 2.65 -8.15
C ASN A 214 23.61 2.66 -9.49
N SER A 215 22.45 2.02 -9.57
CA SER A 215 21.57 2.02 -10.74
C SER A 215 20.16 2.44 -10.33
N PHE A 216 19.50 3.23 -11.17
CA PHE A 216 18.08 3.51 -10.98
C PHE A 216 17.23 2.30 -11.37
N ILE A 217 16.26 2.01 -10.51
CA ILE A 217 15.14 1.12 -10.79
C ILE A 217 13.90 2.00 -10.89
N PHE A 218 13.09 1.83 -11.93
CA PHE A 218 11.88 2.61 -12.16
C PHE A 218 10.65 1.72 -12.04
N MET A 219 9.60 2.24 -11.41
CA MET A 219 8.29 1.58 -11.35
C MET A 219 7.17 2.62 -11.36
N ASN A 220 6.07 2.29 -12.05
CA ASN A 220 4.84 3.07 -11.97
C ASN A 220 4.11 2.85 -10.64
N TYR A 221 3.30 3.81 -10.23
CA TYR A 221 2.45 3.75 -9.04
C TYR A 221 1.10 4.36 -9.37
N LYS A 222 0.03 3.64 -9.05
CA LYS A 222 -1.35 4.14 -9.20
C LYS A 222 -1.63 5.23 -8.16
N ILE A 223 -2.25 6.32 -8.60
CA ILE A 223 -2.69 7.42 -7.72
C ILE A 223 -4.15 7.12 -7.33
N GLN A 224 -4.36 6.67 -6.09
CA GLN A 224 -5.64 6.22 -5.50
C GLN A 224 -5.71 6.49 -3.99
#